data_AF-A0A845JSB9-F1
#
_entry.id   AF-A0A845JSB9-F1
#
_cell.length_a   1.000
_cell.length_b   1.000
_cell.length_c   1.000
_cell.angle_alpha   90.00
_cell.angle_beta   90.00
_cell.angle_gamma   90.00
#
_symmetry.space_group_name_H-M   'P 1'
#
loop_
_entity.id
_entity.type
_entity.pdbx_description
1 polymer ?
#
loop_
_entity_poly.entity_id
_entity_poly.type
_entity_poly.pdbx_seq_one_letter_code
_entity_poly.pdbx_strand_id
1 'polypeptide(L)'
;MVKFCLQCKNAFWGGKFCPKCEGEIELLDAALPENKKYLPDLNIDVRPKYYARSSMLLSCFGFVMALPLGAFIFLRGISTSDNLMLWSSIGIGTVVFVSWGCWYLAHRLFDKQMEDVETENKEPQLD
;
A
#
# COMPACT_ATOMS: atom_id res chain seq x y z
N MET A 1 2.39 -9.02 -12.08
CA MET A 1 1.13 -9.26 -12.83
C MET A 1 0.26 -10.21 -12.02
N VAL A 2 -1.06 -10.15 -12.15
CA VAL A 2 -1.97 -11.08 -11.46
C VAL A 2 -1.97 -12.37 -12.25
N LYS A 3 -1.65 -13.47 -11.59
CA LYS A 3 -1.74 -14.79 -12.19
C LYS A 3 -2.77 -15.62 -11.46
N PHE A 4 -3.29 -16.64 -12.11
CA PHE A 4 -4.29 -17.48 -11.51
C PHE A 4 -4.10 -18.95 -11.87
N CYS A 5 -4.63 -19.80 -11.00
CA CYS A 5 -4.60 -21.25 -11.18
C CYS A 5 -6.03 -21.74 -11.48
N LEU A 6 -6.18 -22.57 -12.52
CA LEU A 6 -7.48 -23.13 -12.92
C LEU A 6 -8.01 -24.17 -11.92
N GLN A 7 -7.14 -24.84 -11.16
CA GLN A 7 -7.56 -25.88 -10.22
C GLN A 7 -8.07 -25.29 -8.90
N CYS A 8 -7.28 -24.43 -8.25
CA CYS A 8 -7.67 -23.86 -6.96
C CYS A 8 -8.49 -22.56 -7.09
N LYS A 9 -8.73 -22.07 -8.32
CA LYS A 9 -9.47 -20.83 -8.65
C LYS A 9 -9.03 -19.59 -7.85
N ASN A 10 -7.80 -19.60 -7.36
CA ASN A 10 -7.22 -18.51 -6.57
C ASN A 10 -6.31 -17.65 -7.45
N ALA A 11 -6.28 -16.37 -7.12
CA ALA A 11 -5.36 -15.40 -7.68
C ALA A 11 -4.06 -15.35 -6.88
N PHE A 12 -2.93 -15.25 -7.58
CA PHE A 12 -1.59 -15.12 -7.03
C PHE A 12 -0.88 -13.92 -7.66
N TRP A 13 -0.05 -13.26 -6.87
CA TRP A 13 0.56 -11.98 -7.24
C TRP A 13 2.01 -12.11 -7.71
N GLY A 14 2.41 -13.28 -8.22
CA GLY A 14 3.76 -13.63 -8.67
C GLY A 14 3.97 -15.15 -8.75
N GLY A 15 5.13 -15.60 -9.25
CA GLY A 15 5.48 -17.02 -9.38
C GLY A 15 5.21 -17.62 -10.75
N LYS A 16 5.80 -18.80 -11.02
CA LYS A 16 5.49 -19.62 -12.21
C LYS A 16 4.49 -20.73 -11.89
N PHE A 17 4.55 -21.29 -10.67
CA PHE A 17 3.74 -22.43 -10.25
C PHE A 17 2.85 -22.11 -9.06
N CYS A 18 1.69 -22.78 -8.99
CA CYS A 18 0.77 -22.64 -7.87
C CYS A 18 1.38 -23.22 -6.58
N PRO A 19 1.47 -22.45 -5.47
CA PRO A 19 2.02 -22.95 -4.21
C PRO A 19 1.03 -23.82 -3.40
N LYS A 20 -0.25 -23.86 -3.79
CA LYS A 20 -1.31 -24.59 -3.08
C LYS A 20 -1.67 -25.93 -3.69
N CYS A 21 -1.43 -26.11 -4.99
CA CYS A 21 -1.77 -27.34 -5.68
C CYS A 21 -0.57 -28.27 -5.71
N GLU A 22 -0.79 -29.56 -5.48
CA GLU A 22 0.25 -30.58 -5.66
C GLU A 22 0.47 -30.79 -7.16
N GLY A 23 1.70 -30.54 -7.61
CA GLY A 23 2.09 -30.53 -9.01
C GLY A 23 2.51 -29.13 -9.48
N GLU A 24 3.51 -29.07 -10.37
CA GLU A 24 4.00 -27.83 -10.99
C GLU A 24 2.96 -27.25 -11.98
N ILE A 25 1.82 -26.80 -11.45
CA ILE A 25 0.74 -26.24 -12.26
C ILE A 25 1.07 -24.79 -12.59
N GLU A 26 1.22 -24.52 -13.87
CA GLU A 26 1.53 -23.18 -14.37
C GLU A 26 0.41 -22.19 -14.06
N LEU A 27 0.83 -21.02 -13.59
CA LEU A 27 -0.02 -19.88 -13.31
C LEU A 27 -0.27 -19.09 -14.60
N LEU A 28 -1.54 -18.98 -15.01
CA LEU A 28 -1.96 -18.21 -16.18
C LEU A 28 -2.00 -16.72 -15.85
N ASP A 29 -1.43 -15.88 -16.73
CA ASP A 29 -1.47 -14.43 -16.56
C ASP A 29 -2.85 -13.86 -16.94
N ALA A 30 -3.46 -13.08 -16.04
CA ALA A 30 -4.73 -12.39 -16.26
C ALA A 30 -4.66 -11.26 -17.30
N ALA A 31 -3.45 -10.77 -17.59
CA ALA A 31 -3.23 -9.72 -18.57
C ALA A 31 -3.33 -10.20 -20.03
N LEU A 32 -3.24 -11.51 -20.28
CA LEU A 32 -3.31 -12.07 -21.63
C LEU A 32 -4.78 -12.10 -22.10
N PRO A 33 -5.08 -11.60 -23.33
CA PRO A 33 -6.45 -11.54 -23.84
C PRO A 33 -7.09 -12.93 -23.98
N GLU A 34 -6.30 -13.97 -24.26
CA GLU A 34 -6.74 -15.37 -24.36
C GLU A 34 -7.30 -15.90 -23.03
N ASN A 35 -6.74 -15.43 -21.91
CA ASN A 35 -7.08 -15.87 -20.57
C ASN A 35 -8.29 -15.14 -19.99
N LYS A 36 -8.80 -14.11 -20.68
CA LYS A 36 -9.98 -13.34 -20.24
C LYS A 36 -11.24 -14.20 -20.12
N LYS A 37 -11.32 -15.29 -20.90
CA LYS A 37 -12.44 -16.24 -20.86
C LYS A 37 -12.64 -16.88 -19.47
N TYR A 38 -11.58 -17.01 -18.68
CA TYR A 38 -11.63 -17.67 -17.37
C TYR A 38 -11.85 -16.68 -16.22
N LEU A 39 -11.67 -15.37 -16.44
CA LEU A 39 -11.85 -14.33 -15.42
C LEU A 39 -13.20 -14.35 -14.69
N PRO A 40 -14.38 -14.55 -15.34
CA PRO A 40 -15.66 -14.52 -14.64
C PRO A 40 -15.84 -15.67 -13.64
N ASP A 41 -15.14 -16.79 -13.82
CA ASP A 41 -15.19 -17.95 -12.92
C ASP A 41 -14.20 -17.84 -11.76
N LEU A 42 -13.41 -16.76 -11.70
CA LEU A 42 -12.33 -16.59 -10.75
C LEU A 42 -12.57 -15.45 -9.76
N ASN A 43 -12.22 -15.72 -8.52
CA ASN A 43 -12.37 -14.80 -7.40
C ASN A 43 -11.14 -13.88 -7.29
N ILE A 44 -10.97 -12.99 -8.26
CA ILE A 44 -9.84 -12.04 -8.31
C ILE A 44 -10.32 -10.70 -7.74
N ASP A 45 -9.92 -10.38 -6.51
CA ASP A 45 -10.08 -9.01 -6.00
C ASP A 45 -8.76 -8.24 -6.17
N VAL A 46 -8.79 -7.20 -7.00
CA VAL A 46 -7.65 -6.29 -7.24
C VAL A 46 -7.58 -5.14 -6.24
N ARG A 47 -8.67 -4.84 -5.53
CA ARG A 47 -8.80 -3.69 -4.62
C ARG A 47 -7.74 -3.71 -3.51
N PRO A 48 -7.45 -4.84 -2.82
CA PRO A 48 -6.41 -4.89 -1.79
C PRO A 48 -5.05 -4.38 -2.27
N LYS A 49 -4.70 -4.64 -3.53
CA LYS A 49 -3.42 -4.20 -4.09
C LYS A 49 -3.40 -2.71 -4.42
N TYR A 50 -4.51 -2.17 -4.90
CA TYR A 50 -4.65 -0.74 -5.12
C TYR A 50 -4.61 0.02 -3.78
N TYR A 51 -5.27 -0.50 -2.74
CA TYR A 51 -5.24 0.07 -1.39
C TYR A 51 -3.86 -0.03 -0.71
N ALA A 52 -3.14 -1.15 -0.89
CA ALA A 52 -1.77 -1.28 -0.41
C ALA A 52 -0.83 -0.27 -1.09
N ARG A 53 -1.02 -0.02 -2.39
CA ARG A 53 -0.22 0.99 -3.12
C ARG A 53 -0.56 2.42 -2.72
N SER A 54 -1.84 2.74 -2.55
CA SER A 54 -2.26 4.09 -2.17
C SER A 54 -1.79 4.45 -0.76
N SER A 55 -1.86 3.53 0.20
CA SER A 55 -1.36 3.71 1.56
C SER A 55 0.17 3.86 1.61
N MET A 56 0.92 3.10 0.79
CA MET A 56 2.37 3.30 0.62
C MET A 56 2.69 4.69 0.06
N LEU A 57 1.93 5.18 -0.93
CA LEU A 57 2.15 6.54 -1.48
C LEU A 57 1.86 7.62 -0.45
N LEU A 58 0.79 7.47 0.35
CA LEU A 58 0.41 8.45 1.37
C LEU A 58 1.46 8.55 2.49
N SER A 59 1.98 7.40 2.96
CA SER A 59 3.05 7.37 3.96
C SER A 59 4.37 7.96 3.41
N CYS A 60 4.72 7.65 2.16
CA CYS A 60 5.89 8.23 1.50
C CYS A 60 5.76 9.75 1.34
N PHE A 61 4.60 10.23 0.90
CA PHE A 61 4.32 11.67 0.79
C PHE A 61 4.45 12.38 2.13
N GLY A 62 3.91 11.79 3.20
CA GLY A 62 4.04 12.31 4.56
C GLY A 62 5.49 12.49 5.00
N PHE A 63 6.35 11.50 4.73
CA PHE A 63 7.78 11.57 5.04
C PHE A 63 8.50 12.65 4.24
N VAL A 64 8.27 12.73 2.93
CA VAL A 64 8.88 13.74 2.06
C VAL A 64 8.49 15.15 2.48
N MET A 65 7.24 15.36 2.90
CA MET A 65 6.75 16.67 3.36
C MET A 65 7.18 17.01 4.80
N ALA A 66 7.46 16.00 5.64
CA ALA A 66 7.93 16.23 7.01
C ALA A 66 9.33 16.87 7.05
N LEU A 67 10.22 16.50 6.12
CA LEU A 67 11.59 17.03 6.04
C LEU A 67 11.65 18.57 5.84
N PRO A 68 11.01 19.18 4.82
CA PRO A 68 11.03 20.62 4.64
C PRO A 68 10.33 21.36 5.79
N LEU A 69 9.28 20.78 6.39
CA LEU A 69 8.63 21.36 7.57
C LEU A 69 9.57 21.38 8.79
N GLY A 70 10.26 20.28 9.07
CA GLY A 70 11.25 20.22 10.15
C GLY A 70 12.41 21.18 9.92
N ALA A 71 12.92 21.25 8.69
CA ALA A 71 13.97 22.19 8.30
C ALA A 71 13.52 23.65 8.45
N PHE A 72 12.29 23.97 8.06
CA PHE A 72 11.73 25.31 8.20
C PHE A 72 11.66 25.75 9.67
N ILE A 73 11.18 24.89 10.56
CA ILE A 73 11.11 25.19 12.01
C ILE A 73 12.51 25.37 12.59
N PHE A 74 13.47 24.53 12.19
CA PHE A 74 14.86 24.64 12.63
C PHE A 74 15.51 25.96 12.17
N LEU A 75 15.43 26.28 10.88
CA LEU A 75 16.01 27.51 10.31
C LEU A 75 15.36 28.75 10.89
N ARG A 76 14.03 28.74 11.05
CA ARG A 76 13.31 29.86 11.67
C ARG A 76 13.69 30.01 13.13
N GLY A 77 13.80 28.90 13.85
CA GLY A 77 14.22 28.85 15.25
C GLY A 77 15.56 29.51 15.50
N ILE A 78 16.59 29.09 14.77
CA ILE A 78 17.93 29.68 14.84
C ILE A 78 17.91 31.17 14.47
N SER A 79 17.09 31.59 13.49
CA SER A 79 16.99 33.01 13.11
C SER A 79 16.42 33.91 14.23
N THR A 80 15.71 33.33 15.20
CA THR A 80 15.04 34.07 16.28
C THR A 80 15.74 33.96 17.63
N SER A 81 16.53 32.92 17.85
CA SER A 81 17.27 32.72 19.10
C SER A 81 18.47 31.81 18.89
N ASP A 82 19.56 32.07 19.62
CA ASP A 82 20.82 31.30 19.54
C ASP A 82 20.77 29.92 20.23
N ASN A 83 19.59 29.45 20.65
CA ASN A 83 19.46 28.17 21.34
C ASN A 83 19.37 26.99 20.36
N LEU A 84 20.53 26.59 19.82
CA LEU A 84 20.64 25.53 18.83
C LEU A 84 20.03 24.20 19.30
N MET A 85 20.26 23.82 20.56
CA MET A 85 19.85 22.52 21.09
C MET A 85 18.32 22.39 21.16
N LEU A 86 17.64 23.47 21.57
CA LEU A 86 16.18 23.52 21.66
C LEU A 86 15.54 23.39 20.27
N TRP A 87 16.00 24.17 19.29
CA TRP A 87 15.43 24.15 17.94
C TRP A 87 15.76 22.90 17.14
N SER A 88 16.93 22.30 17.35
CA SER A 88 17.24 20.96 16.80
C SER A 88 16.27 19.90 17.33
N SER A 89 16.00 19.90 18.64
CA SER A 89 15.07 18.93 19.25
C SER A 89 13.64 19.10 18.74
N ILE A 90 13.18 20.34 18.58
CA ILE A 90 11.84 20.65 18.05
C ILE A 90 11.74 20.28 16.56
N GLY A 91 12.77 20.62 15.77
CA GLY A 91 12.82 20.27 14.35
C GLY A 91 12.74 18.75 14.12
N ILE A 92 13.58 17.98 14.83
CA ILE A 92 13.57 16.51 14.75
C ILE A 92 12.25 15.96 15.29
N GLY A 93 11.77 16.47 16.42
CA GLY A 93 10.49 16.06 17.01
C GLY A 93 9.33 16.27 16.04
N THR A 94 9.34 17.36 15.27
CA THR A 94 8.32 17.63 14.26
C THR A 94 8.38 16.62 13.12
N VAL A 95 9.58 16.29 12.62
CA VAL A 95 9.74 15.29 11.55
C VAL A 95 9.19 13.93 12.00
N VAL A 96 9.58 13.49 13.20
CA VAL A 96 9.14 12.20 13.77
C VAL A 96 7.62 12.20 13.98
N PHE A 97 7.07 13.27 14.55
CA PHE A 97 5.64 13.37 14.83
C PHE A 97 4.79 13.37 13.55
N VAL A 98 5.17 14.17 12.55
CA VAL A 98 4.45 14.23 11.27
C VAL A 98 4.56 12.91 10.51
N SER A 99 5.75 12.31 10.46
CA SER A 99 5.97 11.03 9.79
C SER A 99 5.17 9.90 10.45
N TRP A 100 5.18 9.86 11.79
CA TRP A 100 4.39 8.89 12.56
C TRP A 100 2.89 9.10 12.33
N GLY A 101 2.42 10.36 12.39
CA GLY A 101 1.01 10.69 12.17
C GLY A 101 0.52 10.29 10.79
N CYS A 102 1.29 10.57 9.74
CA CYS A 102 0.98 10.14 8.37
C CYS A 102 0.99 8.61 8.23
N TRP A 103 1.94 7.92 8.84
CA TRP A 103 1.97 6.46 8.84
C TRP A 103 0.75 5.86 9.54
N TYR A 104 0.41 6.36 10.73
CA TYR A 104 -0.75 5.91 11.50
C TYR A 104 -2.06 6.13 10.74
N LEU A 105 -2.23 7.30 10.12
CA LEU A 105 -3.40 7.60 9.28
C LEU A 105 -3.47 6.70 8.05
N ALA A 106 -2.34 6.49 7.37
CA ALA A 106 -2.29 5.62 6.20
C ALA A 106 -2.63 4.17 6.55
N HIS A 107 -2.13 3.67 7.69
CA HIS A 107 -2.43 2.33 8.16
C HIS A 107 -3.91 2.19 8.54
N ARG A 108 -4.45 3.16 9.29
CA ARG A 108 -5.87 3.15 9.68
C ARG A 108 -6.81 3.25 8.48
N LEU A 109 -6.44 4.04 7.47
CA LEU A 109 -7.22 4.14 6.23
C LEU A 109 -7.18 2.83 5.45
N PHE A 110 -6.00 2.19 5.37
CA PHE A 110 -5.85 0.88 4.75
C PHE A 110 -6.69 -0.19 5.46
N ASP A 111 -6.66 -0.25 6.78
CA ASP A 111 -7.43 -1.25 7.54
C ASP A 111 -8.94 -1.08 7.31
N LYS A 112 -9.44 0.16 7.30
CA LYS A 112 -10.84 0.43 6.94
C LYS A 112 -11.19 0.00 5.52
N GLN A 113 -10.32 0.28 4.55
CA GLN A 113 -10.53 -0.14 3.16
C GLN A 113 -10.51 -1.67 3.01
N MET A 114 -9.79 -2.37 3.88
CA MET A 114 -9.77 -3.84 3.92
C MET A 114 -11.02 -4.43 4.57
N GLU A 115 -11.58 -3.78 5.61
CA GLU A 115 -12.87 -4.19 6.20
C GLU A 115 -14.00 -4.21 5.15
N ASP A 116 -14.08 -3.21 4.28
CA ASP A 116 -15.07 -3.15 3.18
C ASP A 116 -14.88 -4.32 2.19
N VAL A 117 -13.63 -4.71 1.91
CA VAL A 117 -13.31 -5.87 1.04
C VAL A 117 -13.69 -7.21 1.70
N GLU A 118 -13.66 -7.28 3.02
CA GLU A 118 -14.02 -8.50 3.76
C GLU A 118 -15.54 -8.63 3.98
N THR A 119 -16.27 -7.51 4.04
CA THR A 119 -17.72 -7.49 4.30
C THR A 119 -18.61 -7.48 3.06
N GLU A 120 -18.19 -6.88 1.94
CA GLU A 120 -18.91 -7.06 0.68
C GLU A 120 -18.75 -8.51 0.22
N ASN A 121 -19.87 -9.16 -0.14
CA ASN A 121 -19.83 -10.40 -0.93
C ASN A 121 -18.80 -10.17 -2.04
N LYS A 122 -17.89 -11.13 -2.24
CA LYS A 122 -16.85 -11.06 -3.27
C LYS A 122 -17.51 -11.00 -4.65
N GLU A 123 -17.99 -9.83 -5.03
CA GLU A 123 -18.56 -9.59 -6.32
C GLU A 123 -17.39 -9.66 -7.30
N PRO A 124 -17.44 -10.57 -8.29
CA PRO A 124 -16.40 -10.63 -9.31
C PRO A 124 -16.42 -9.30 -10.07
N GLN A 125 -15.49 -8.41 -9.74
CA GLN A 125 -15.38 -7.12 -10.40
C GLN A 125 -14.73 -7.34 -11.77
N LEU A 126 -15.58 -7.51 -12.78
CA LEU A 126 -15.26 -7.34 -14.19
C LEU A 126 -15.55 -5.89 -14.56
N ASP A 127 -14.52 -5.06 -14.52
CA ASP A 127 -14.37 -3.89 -15.39
C ASP A 127 -13.01 -3.99 -16.12
#